data_AF-A0A928NSM5-F1
#
_entry.id   AF-A0A928NSM5-F1
#
_cell.length_a   1.000
_cell.length_b   1.000
_cell.length_c   1.000
_cell.angle_alpha   90.00
_cell.angle_beta   90.00
_cell.angle_gamma   90.00
#
_symmetry.space_group_name_H-M   'P 1'
#
loop_
_entity.id
_entity.type
_entity.pdbx_description
1 polymer ?
#
loop_
_entity_poly.entity_id
_entity_poly.type
_entity_poly.pdbx_seq_one_letter_code
_entity_poly.pdbx_strand_id
1 'polypeptide(L)'
;MLNVIIPITGEIAGHRALLDALDGALNVQVYIGVRNDIYDSVLNEYGDKNNFNFFDFDKNTNKEEMINAIQDYLEEGSILILRKPVSIEEFEKIVNSDRDVVTSKRERSKCKAFIFNTWQNLIRMILGVKMYAGDYSVVYMNEDIADVAMSTGNLSYSSRVNRWKGIKQGVITTRAKDEIEYKRTNNLKYMLLAILLLVLGAGVTTVVSIFAQMSIIIALFLFCLDAVCLAIAFILIVMMIFTNLVGKKQCSKAFIMNKKVQNKE
;
A
#
# COMPACT_ATOMS: atom_id res chain seq x y z
N MET A 1 1.10 21.28 11.22
CA MET A 1 2.44 20.98 10.64
C MET A 1 2.28 19.99 9.48
N LEU A 2 3.23 19.83 8.57
CA LEU A 2 3.20 18.81 7.52
C LEU A 2 4.20 17.69 7.80
N ASN A 3 3.71 16.46 7.94
CA ASN A 3 4.51 15.24 8.07
C ASN A 3 4.66 14.56 6.70
N VAL A 4 5.87 14.47 6.17
CA VAL A 4 6.16 13.82 4.87
C VAL A 4 6.82 12.47 5.10
N ILE A 5 6.18 11.38 4.66
CA ILE A 5 6.69 10.01 4.81
C ILE A 5 7.23 9.50 3.48
N ILE A 6 8.51 9.10 3.46
CA ILE A 6 9.22 8.63 2.26
C ILE A 6 9.83 7.24 2.53
N PRO A 7 9.15 6.14 2.16
CA PRO A 7 9.71 4.79 2.24
C PRO A 7 10.58 4.47 1.00
N ILE A 8 11.89 4.34 1.22
CA ILE A 8 12.91 4.08 0.20
C ILE A 8 13.34 2.60 0.27
N THR A 9 13.03 1.85 -0.80
CA THR A 9 13.42 0.44 -0.97
C THR A 9 14.43 0.22 -2.10
N GLY A 10 14.97 1.28 -2.68
CA GLY A 10 15.85 1.23 -3.85
C GLY A 10 16.72 2.48 -3.93
N GLU A 11 17.14 2.87 -5.13
CA GLU A 11 18.00 4.04 -5.31
C GLU A 11 17.32 5.36 -4.90
N ILE A 12 18.06 6.22 -4.20
CA ILE A 12 17.59 7.54 -3.73
C ILE A 12 17.47 8.57 -4.85
N ALA A 13 18.08 8.34 -6.02
CA ALA A 13 18.23 9.32 -7.09
C ALA A 13 16.91 10.02 -7.48
N GLY A 14 15.79 9.28 -7.49
CA GLY A 14 14.48 9.85 -7.80
C GLY A 14 13.93 10.82 -6.74
N HIS A 15 14.39 10.73 -5.50
CA HIS A 15 13.89 11.55 -4.39
C HIS A 15 14.75 12.79 -4.11
N ARG A 16 15.99 12.85 -4.62
CA ARG A 16 16.97 13.92 -4.31
C ARG A 16 16.42 15.32 -4.46
N ALA A 17 15.91 15.66 -5.64
CA ALA A 17 15.42 17.01 -5.93
C ALA A 17 14.33 17.47 -4.95
N LEU A 18 13.48 16.55 -4.51
CA LEU A 18 12.45 16.85 -3.52
C LEU A 18 13.05 16.98 -2.11
N LEU A 19 13.92 16.06 -1.71
CA LEU A 19 14.60 16.11 -0.41
C LEU A 19 15.38 17.42 -0.25
N ASP A 20 16.13 17.83 -1.28
CA ASP A 20 16.88 19.08 -1.28
C ASP A 20 15.95 20.30 -1.13
N ALA A 21 14.76 20.26 -1.73
CA ALA A 21 13.77 21.33 -1.62
C ALA A 21 13.06 21.37 -0.24
N LEU A 22 13.00 20.24 0.47
CA LEU A 22 12.39 20.15 1.80
C LEU A 22 13.38 20.44 2.94
N ASP A 23 14.67 20.51 2.63
CA ASP A 23 15.70 20.81 3.63
C ASP A 23 15.48 22.19 4.26
N GLY A 24 15.40 22.23 5.60
CA GLY A 24 15.20 23.46 6.35
C GLY A 24 13.83 24.12 6.19
N ALA A 25 12.87 23.47 5.51
CA ALA A 25 11.52 23.98 5.37
C ALA A 25 10.82 24.12 6.73
N LEU A 26 10.28 25.31 7.00
CA LEU A 26 9.52 25.57 8.23
C LEU A 26 8.19 24.81 8.22
N ASN A 27 7.81 24.26 9.37
CA ASN A 27 6.58 23.48 9.57
C ASN A 27 6.47 22.20 8.73
N VAL A 28 7.61 21.65 8.27
CA VAL A 28 7.68 20.37 7.56
C VAL A 28 8.63 19.42 8.29
N GLN A 29 8.15 18.23 8.64
CA GLN A 29 8.96 17.13 9.14
C GLN A 29 9.01 16.00 8.12
N VAL A 30 10.20 15.54 7.79
CA VAL A 30 10.42 14.48 6.81
C VAL A 30 10.84 13.20 7.51
N TYR A 31 10.09 12.13 7.31
CA TYR A 31 10.32 10.80 7.89
C TYR A 31 10.71 9.84 6.77
N ILE A 32 11.96 9.40 6.79
CA ILE A 32 12.56 8.58 5.73
C ILE A 32 12.79 7.18 6.27
N GLY A 33 12.01 6.21 5.75
CA GLY A 33 12.22 4.80 6.03
C GLY A 33 13.14 4.21 4.98
N VAL A 34 14.28 3.67 5.39
CA VAL A 34 15.32 3.17 4.47
C VAL A 34 15.69 1.75 4.85
N ARG A 35 15.98 0.91 3.85
CA ARG A 35 16.51 -0.43 4.11
C ARG A 35 17.99 -0.38 4.50
N ASN A 36 18.40 -1.26 5.40
CA ASN A 36 19.76 -1.35 5.91
C ASN A 36 20.84 -1.51 4.81
N ASP A 37 20.51 -2.12 3.67
CA ASP A 37 21.43 -2.31 2.55
C ASP A 37 21.79 -1.01 1.80
N ILE A 38 21.00 0.06 2.00
CA ILE A 38 21.19 1.38 1.38
C ILE A 38 21.22 2.52 2.42
N TYR A 39 21.03 2.21 3.70
CA TYR A 39 20.90 3.18 4.79
C TYR A 39 22.09 4.13 4.89
N ASP A 40 23.32 3.60 4.91
CA ASP A 40 24.53 4.40 5.04
C ASP A 40 24.69 5.41 3.88
N SER A 41 24.31 5.02 2.65
CA SER A 41 24.37 5.92 1.50
C SER A 41 23.41 7.10 1.67
N VAL A 42 22.22 6.86 2.22
CA VAL A 42 21.21 7.91 2.44
C VAL A 42 21.61 8.80 3.61
N LEU A 43 22.11 8.20 4.69
CA LEU A 43 22.54 8.94 5.88
C LEU A 43 23.76 9.83 5.61
N ASN A 44 24.70 9.40 4.77
CA ASN A 44 25.85 10.22 4.39
C ASN A 44 25.44 11.48 3.60
N GLU A 45 24.31 11.43 2.88
CA GLU A 45 23.83 12.55 2.05
C GLU A 45 22.93 13.51 2.85
N TYR A 46 22.10 12.98 3.77
CA TYR A 46 21.04 13.76 4.44
C TYR A 46 21.01 13.64 5.98
N GLY A 47 21.95 12.92 6.60
CA GLY A 47 21.91 12.59 8.03
C GLY A 47 22.03 13.77 9.00
N ASP A 48 22.56 14.90 8.54
CA ASP A 48 22.77 16.10 9.37
C ASP A 48 21.60 17.10 9.31
N LYS A 49 20.53 16.79 8.56
CA LYS A 49 19.39 17.70 8.39
C LYS A 49 18.47 17.69 9.62
N ASN A 50 18.09 18.88 10.11
CA ASN A 50 17.38 19.01 11.39
C ASN A 50 15.91 18.60 11.35
N ASN A 51 15.26 18.70 10.19
CA ASN A 51 13.84 18.35 10.01
C ASN A 51 13.66 16.94 9.39
N PHE A 52 14.73 16.13 9.36
CA PHE A 52 14.72 14.79 8.76
C PHE A 52 14.93 13.74 9.85
N ASN A 53 14.03 12.76 9.88
CA ASN A 53 14.08 11.61 10.77
C ASN A 53 14.29 10.35 9.94
N PHE A 54 15.36 9.61 10.23
CA PHE A 54 15.72 8.38 9.51
C PHE A 54 15.37 7.15 10.33
N PHE A 55 14.80 6.16 9.66
CA PHE A 55 14.42 4.87 10.24
C PHE A 55 15.07 3.76 9.45
N ASP A 56 15.85 2.93 10.14
CA ASP A 56 16.46 1.75 9.54
C ASP A 56 15.52 0.54 9.63
N PHE A 57 15.46 -0.21 8.54
CA PHE A 57 14.62 -1.38 8.37
C PHE A 57 15.40 -2.51 7.71
N ASP A 58 15.04 -3.75 8.02
CA ASP A 58 15.63 -4.91 7.36
C ASP A 58 15.49 -4.84 5.84
N LYS A 59 16.50 -5.34 5.11
CA LYS A 59 16.53 -5.48 3.63
C LYS A 59 15.25 -6.07 3.01
N ASN A 60 14.53 -6.88 3.77
CA ASN A 60 13.30 -7.52 3.30
C ASN A 60 12.04 -6.74 3.64
N THR A 61 12.10 -5.59 4.30
CA THR A 61 10.93 -4.79 4.67
C THR A 61 10.31 -4.12 3.45
N ASN A 62 8.98 -4.13 3.32
CA ASN A 62 8.30 -3.40 2.24
C ASN A 62 7.92 -1.97 2.66
N LYS A 63 7.57 -1.14 1.68
CA LYS A 63 7.15 0.25 1.90
C LYS A 63 5.97 0.38 2.87
N GLU A 64 5.02 -0.55 2.84
CA GLU A 64 3.82 -0.49 3.69
C GLU A 64 4.12 -0.77 5.16
N GLU A 65 5.01 -1.72 5.43
CA GLU A 65 5.54 -2.00 6.77
C GLU A 65 6.30 -0.77 7.30
N MET A 66 7.14 -0.14 6.47
CA MET A 66 7.84 1.09 6.85
C MET A 66 6.88 2.22 7.22
N ILE A 67 5.86 2.49 6.38
CA ILE A 67 4.85 3.54 6.63
C ILE A 67 4.11 3.29 7.94
N ASN A 68 3.72 2.04 8.19
CA ASN A 68 3.02 1.66 9.41
C ASN A 68 3.90 1.78 10.66
N ALA A 69 5.19 1.49 10.55
CA ALA A 69 6.13 1.67 11.65
C ALA A 69 6.45 3.15 11.92
N ILE A 70 6.53 3.98 10.88
CA ILE A 70 6.79 5.42 11.00
C ILE A 70 5.61 6.16 11.63
N GLN A 71 4.38 5.63 11.48
CA GLN A 71 3.15 6.21 12.00
C GLN A 71 3.23 6.65 13.47
N ASP A 72 3.92 5.87 14.31
CA ASP A 72 4.01 6.12 15.76
C ASP A 72 4.90 7.32 16.11
N TYR A 73 5.63 7.88 15.13
CA TYR A 73 6.57 8.99 15.30
C TYR A 73 6.10 10.31 14.71
N LEU A 74 4.94 10.31 14.03
CA LEU A 74 4.41 11.52 13.40
C LEU A 74 3.93 12.49 14.47
N GLU A 75 4.24 13.78 14.31
CA GLU A 75 3.66 14.82 15.17
C GLU A 75 2.30 15.26 14.61
N GLU A 76 1.54 16.04 15.39
CA GLU A 76 0.20 16.52 15.02
C GLU A 76 0.23 17.38 13.73
N GLY A 77 -0.70 17.12 12.82
CA GLY A 77 -0.84 17.86 11.57
C GLY A 77 -1.17 17.02 10.35
N SER A 78 -1.10 17.64 9.17
CA SER A 78 -1.31 16.99 7.88
C SER A 78 -0.25 15.93 7.60
N ILE A 79 -0.62 14.91 6.82
CA ILE A 79 0.29 13.82 6.40
C ILE A 79 0.36 13.76 4.89
N LEU A 80 1.56 13.64 4.35
CA LEU A 80 1.84 13.32 2.96
C LEU A 80 2.67 12.04 2.88
N ILE A 81 2.14 11.02 2.20
CA ILE A 81 2.80 9.73 2.01
C ILE A 81 3.30 9.62 0.56
N LEU A 82 4.60 9.50 0.37
CA LEU A 82 5.28 9.47 -0.93
C LEU A 82 5.90 8.09 -1.19
N ARG A 83 5.09 7.12 -1.64
CA ARG A 83 5.56 5.77 -1.99
C ARG A 83 6.37 5.72 -3.28
N LYS A 84 6.33 6.81 -4.06
CA LYS A 84 7.08 6.99 -5.30
C LYS A 84 7.69 8.40 -5.34
N PRO A 85 8.78 8.58 -6.10
CA PRO A 85 9.27 9.89 -6.47
C PRO A 85 8.18 10.78 -7.07
N VAL A 86 8.21 12.06 -6.72
CA VAL A 86 7.34 13.12 -7.27
C VAL A 86 8.19 14.35 -7.61
N SER A 87 7.76 15.13 -8.60
CA SER A 87 8.41 16.41 -8.88
C SER A 87 8.02 17.47 -7.85
N ILE A 88 8.83 18.54 -7.75
CA ILE A 88 8.54 19.68 -6.88
C ILE A 88 7.20 20.33 -7.26
N GLU A 89 6.92 20.49 -8.56
CA GLU A 89 5.64 21.01 -9.03
C GLU A 89 4.43 20.13 -8.63
N GLU A 90 4.61 18.81 -8.63
CA GLU A 90 3.56 17.88 -8.19
C GLU A 90 3.35 18.02 -6.68
N PHE A 91 4.44 18.08 -5.90
CA PHE A 91 4.41 18.30 -4.46
C PHE A 91 3.67 19.59 -4.08
N GLU A 92 4.01 20.72 -4.71
CA GLU A 92 3.37 22.01 -4.43
C GLU A 92 1.87 21.99 -4.76
N LYS A 93 1.47 21.35 -5.87
CA LYS A 93 0.04 21.21 -6.22
C LYS A 93 -0.72 20.37 -5.20
N ILE A 94 -0.07 19.37 -4.62
CA ILE A 94 -0.68 18.50 -3.60
C ILE A 94 -0.87 19.28 -2.29
N VAL A 95 0.19 19.93 -1.81
CA VAL A 95 0.18 20.60 -0.49
C VAL A 95 -0.69 21.86 -0.50
N ASN A 96 -0.76 22.58 -1.63
CA ASN A 96 -1.60 23.78 -1.75
C ASN A 96 -3.07 23.49 -2.11
N SER A 97 -3.50 22.24 -2.10
CA SER A 97 -4.87 21.87 -2.43
C SER A 97 -5.85 22.22 -1.31
N ASP A 98 -7.04 22.70 -1.68
CA ASP A 98 -8.17 22.97 -0.77
C ASP A 98 -8.95 21.72 -0.35
N ARG A 99 -8.40 20.53 -0.63
CA ARG A 99 -9.06 19.24 -0.47
C ARG A 99 -8.52 18.53 0.76
N ASP A 100 -9.42 17.87 1.47
CA ASP A 100 -9.10 17.13 2.69
C ASP A 100 -8.21 15.92 2.38
N VAL A 101 -8.41 15.29 1.22
CA VAL A 101 -7.56 14.19 0.74
C VAL A 101 -7.19 14.42 -0.71
N VAL A 102 -5.91 14.36 -1.03
CA VAL A 102 -5.41 14.44 -2.41
C VAL A 102 -4.63 13.19 -2.75
N THR A 103 -4.96 12.56 -3.87
CA THR A 103 -4.24 11.38 -4.37
C THR A 103 -3.67 11.61 -5.75
N SER A 104 -2.60 10.89 -6.09
CA SER A 104 -2.13 10.89 -7.47
C SER A 104 -2.96 9.97 -8.36
N LYS A 105 -2.91 10.23 -9.67
CA LYS A 105 -3.53 9.38 -10.70
C LYS A 105 -2.57 9.22 -11.84
N ARG A 106 -2.30 7.97 -12.17
CA ARG A 106 -1.64 7.59 -13.41
C ARG A 106 -2.63 7.66 -14.56
N GLU A 107 -2.21 8.22 -15.68
CA GLU A 107 -2.97 8.13 -16.92
C GLU A 107 -3.07 6.67 -17.36
N ARG A 108 -4.30 6.19 -17.59
CA ARG A 108 -4.59 4.80 -17.96
C ARG A 108 -5.34 4.79 -19.28
N SER A 109 -5.03 3.82 -20.14
CA SER A 109 -5.83 3.57 -21.34
C SER A 109 -7.27 3.20 -20.95
N LYS A 110 -8.23 3.45 -21.84
CA LYS A 110 -9.66 3.17 -21.62
C LYS A 110 -9.90 1.72 -21.15
N CYS A 111 -9.21 0.76 -21.74
CA CYS A 111 -9.29 -0.65 -21.36
C CYS A 111 -8.77 -0.90 -19.93
N LYS A 112 -7.61 -0.35 -19.57
CA LYS A 112 -7.06 -0.46 -18.19
C LYS A 112 -7.96 0.22 -17.16
N ALA A 113 -8.59 1.33 -17.53
CA ALA A 113 -9.55 2.03 -16.67
C ALA A 113 -10.82 1.21 -16.44
N PHE A 114 -11.34 0.55 -17.49
CA PHE A 114 -12.48 -0.35 -17.39
C PHE A 114 -12.18 -1.55 -16.47
N ILE A 115 -11.06 -2.24 -16.70
CA ILE A 115 -10.62 -3.36 -15.85
C ILE A 115 -10.49 -2.91 -14.39
N PHE A 116 -9.87 -1.75 -14.15
CA PHE A 116 -9.74 -1.21 -12.81
C PHE A 116 -11.09 -0.91 -12.14
N ASN A 117 -12.05 -0.34 -12.87
CA ASN A 117 -13.38 -0.08 -12.32
C ASN A 117 -14.13 -1.37 -11.97
N THR A 118 -14.11 -2.36 -12.87
CA THR A 118 -14.70 -3.68 -12.62
C THR A 118 -14.07 -4.32 -11.38
N TRP A 119 -12.74 -4.24 -11.27
CA TRP A 119 -12.00 -4.72 -10.12
C TRP A 119 -12.34 -4.00 -8.81
N GLN A 120 -12.47 -2.67 -8.83
CA GLN A 120 -12.89 -1.88 -7.67
C GLN A 120 -14.30 -2.27 -7.19
N ASN A 121 -15.23 -2.49 -8.12
CA ASN A 121 -16.57 -2.93 -7.79
C ASN A 121 -16.56 -4.33 -7.15
N LEU A 122 -15.69 -5.22 -7.64
CA LEU A 122 -15.52 -6.55 -7.08
C LEU A 122 -14.96 -6.52 -5.66
N ILE A 123 -13.88 -5.76 -5.43
CA ILE A 123 -13.34 -5.55 -4.08
C ILE A 123 -14.40 -4.98 -3.16
N ARG A 124 -15.18 -3.99 -3.63
CA ARG A 124 -16.24 -3.38 -2.83
C ARG A 124 -17.32 -4.39 -2.45
N MET A 125 -17.68 -5.28 -3.37
CA MET A 125 -18.68 -6.32 -3.12
C MET A 125 -18.21 -7.33 -2.08
N ILE A 126 -16.93 -7.73 -2.11
CA ILE A 126 -16.41 -8.81 -1.26
C ILE A 126 -15.90 -8.27 0.09
N LEU A 127 -15.16 -7.16 0.08
CA LEU A 127 -14.48 -6.61 1.25
C LEU A 127 -15.19 -5.37 1.82
N GLY A 128 -16.25 -4.89 1.19
CA GLY A 128 -16.98 -3.69 1.64
C GLY A 128 -16.24 -2.37 1.45
N VAL A 129 -15.04 -2.40 0.87
CA VAL A 129 -14.16 -1.22 0.75
C VAL A 129 -13.90 -0.83 -0.69
N LYS A 130 -13.66 0.47 -0.94
CA LYS A 130 -13.25 0.98 -2.24
C LYS A 130 -11.88 1.62 -2.08
N MET A 131 -10.93 1.38 -2.99
CA MET A 131 -9.66 2.12 -2.95
C MET A 131 -9.87 3.54 -3.51
N TYR A 132 -8.97 4.46 -3.18
CA TYR A 132 -8.98 5.78 -3.79
C TYR A 132 -8.93 5.72 -5.33
N ALA A 133 -9.57 6.70 -5.97
CA ALA A 133 -9.68 6.77 -7.41
C ALA A 133 -8.36 7.28 -8.02
N GLY A 134 -7.39 6.40 -8.22
CA GLY A 134 -6.11 6.82 -8.77
C GLY A 134 -4.98 5.80 -8.60
N ASP A 135 -3.76 6.32 -8.58
CA ASP A 135 -2.57 5.66 -8.07
C ASP A 135 -2.37 6.17 -6.63
N TYR A 136 -2.55 5.30 -5.63
CA TYR A 136 -2.37 5.65 -4.20
C TYR A 136 -0.88 5.75 -3.79
N SER A 137 0.01 5.90 -4.77
CA SER A 137 1.44 6.08 -4.51
C SER A 137 1.73 7.38 -3.78
N VAL A 138 0.90 8.41 -4.02
CA VAL A 138 0.99 9.69 -3.33
C VAL A 138 -0.34 10.00 -2.70
N VAL A 139 -0.35 10.22 -1.39
CA VAL A 139 -1.57 10.48 -0.63
C VAL A 139 -1.30 11.59 0.37
N TYR A 140 -1.99 12.71 0.21
CA TYR A 140 -2.07 13.79 1.18
C TYR A 140 -3.38 13.68 1.95
N MET A 141 -3.30 13.89 3.26
CA MET A 141 -4.42 14.03 4.17
C MET A 141 -4.22 15.31 4.96
N ASN A 142 -5.25 16.15 5.01
CA ASN A 142 -5.28 17.27 5.94
C ASN A 142 -5.26 16.77 7.40
N GLU A 143 -5.05 17.69 8.33
CA GLU A 143 -4.94 17.44 9.77
C GLU A 143 -6.09 16.59 10.34
N ASP A 144 -7.35 16.99 10.11
CA ASP A 144 -8.52 16.26 10.63
C ASP A 144 -8.55 14.78 10.19
N ILE A 145 -8.20 14.49 8.92
CA ILE A 145 -8.20 13.13 8.39
C ILE A 145 -6.94 12.38 8.78
N ALA A 146 -5.81 13.08 8.90
CA ALA A 146 -4.54 12.54 9.35
C ALA A 146 -4.67 11.98 10.77
N ASP A 147 -5.26 12.74 11.70
CA ASP A 147 -5.46 12.31 13.09
C ASP A 147 -6.27 11.01 13.17
N VAL A 148 -7.37 10.94 12.42
CA VAL A 148 -8.18 9.72 12.38
C VAL A 148 -7.42 8.58 11.69
N ALA A 149 -6.68 8.85 10.61
CA ALA A 149 -5.87 7.83 9.94
C ALA A 149 -4.78 7.26 10.86
N MET A 150 -4.13 8.11 11.66
CA MET A 150 -3.13 7.72 12.67
C MET A 150 -3.74 6.94 13.82
N SER A 151 -4.99 7.20 14.21
CA SER A 151 -5.63 6.42 15.28
C SER A 151 -5.86 4.94 14.90
N THR A 152 -5.84 4.60 13.61
CA THR A 152 -6.20 3.25 13.14
C THR A 152 -5.10 2.19 13.30
N GLY A 153 -3.87 2.57 13.66
CA GLY A 153 -2.75 1.64 13.80
C GLY A 153 -2.33 0.90 12.51
N ASN A 154 -2.79 1.37 11.35
CA ASN A 154 -2.40 0.90 10.00
C ASN A 154 -2.58 2.03 8.97
N LEU A 155 -1.69 3.02 9.01
CA LEU A 155 -1.69 4.19 8.14
C LEU A 155 -1.56 3.84 6.66
N SER A 156 -0.81 2.79 6.33
CA SER A 156 -0.71 2.26 4.97
C SER A 156 -2.09 1.87 4.42
N TYR A 157 -2.86 1.09 5.19
CA TYR A 157 -4.22 0.72 4.81
C TYR A 157 -5.14 1.94 4.71
N SER A 158 -5.12 2.78 5.73
CA SER A 158 -5.98 3.96 5.86
C SER A 158 -5.77 4.97 4.74
N SER A 159 -4.55 5.06 4.20
CA SER A 159 -4.20 5.92 3.07
C SER A 159 -4.51 5.34 1.70
N ARG A 160 -4.84 4.05 1.59
CA ARG A 160 -5.18 3.40 0.31
C ARG A 160 -6.68 3.22 0.11
N VAL A 161 -7.45 3.23 1.19
CA VAL A 161 -8.89 2.94 1.19
C VAL A 161 -9.71 4.22 1.32
N ASN A 162 -10.61 4.42 0.37
CA ASN A 162 -11.63 5.45 0.43
C ASN A 162 -12.81 4.98 1.30
N ARG A 163 -12.74 5.32 2.59
CA ARG A 163 -13.80 5.06 3.58
C ARG A 163 -14.57 6.32 3.99
N TRP A 164 -14.20 7.45 3.40
CA TRP A 164 -14.59 8.78 3.85
C TRP A 164 -15.79 9.28 3.03
N LYS A 165 -16.97 9.34 3.65
CA LYS A 165 -18.16 9.95 3.04
C LYS A 165 -18.25 11.42 3.44
N GLY A 166 -18.58 12.29 2.48
CA GLY A 166 -18.77 13.73 2.73
C GLY A 166 -17.48 14.57 2.75
N ILE A 167 -16.33 13.96 2.46
CA ILE A 167 -15.01 14.61 2.50
C ILE A 167 -14.59 15.03 1.09
N LYS A 168 -13.97 16.21 0.93
CA LYS A 168 -13.53 16.75 -0.35
C LYS A 168 -12.27 16.01 -0.81
N GLN A 169 -12.38 15.32 -1.94
CA GLN A 169 -11.28 14.54 -2.52
C GLN A 169 -10.74 15.22 -3.79
N GLY A 170 -9.42 15.33 -3.89
CA GLY A 170 -8.69 15.83 -5.05
C GLY A 170 -7.89 14.72 -5.73
N VAL A 171 -7.68 14.87 -7.04
CA VAL A 171 -6.86 13.94 -7.82
C VAL A 171 -5.91 14.72 -8.72
N ILE A 172 -4.61 14.45 -8.60
CA ILE A 172 -3.56 15.09 -9.41
C ILE A 172 -2.94 14.06 -10.34
N THR A 173 -2.78 14.41 -11.62
CA THR A 173 -2.19 13.50 -12.61
C THR A 173 -0.67 13.51 -12.47
N THR A 174 -0.07 12.35 -12.15
CA THR A 174 1.39 12.21 -12.07
C THR A 174 1.94 11.50 -13.31
N ARG A 175 3.05 12.01 -13.86
CA ARG A 175 3.68 11.46 -15.08
C ARG A 175 4.63 10.28 -14.81
N ALA A 176 4.93 9.97 -13.55
CA ALA A 176 5.88 8.92 -13.20
C ALA A 176 5.47 7.55 -13.77
N LYS A 177 6.26 7.04 -14.70
CA LYS A 177 6.32 5.61 -15.04
C LYS A 177 7.15 4.97 -13.95
N ASP A 178 6.56 4.06 -13.17
CA ASP A 178 7.32 2.94 -12.63
C ASP A 178 6.42 1.76 -12.26
N GLU A 179 7.05 0.59 -12.33
CA GLU A 179 6.47 -0.73 -12.15
C GLU A 179 6.11 -0.98 -10.69
N ILE A 180 5.02 -1.71 -10.47
CA ILE A 180 4.57 -2.06 -9.13
C ILE A 180 5.50 -3.18 -8.64
N GLU A 181 6.33 -2.92 -7.63
CA GLU A 181 7.12 -3.97 -6.96
C GLU A 181 6.17 -4.94 -6.25
N TYR A 182 5.95 -6.11 -6.84
CA TYR A 182 5.15 -7.18 -6.24
C TYR A 182 6.05 -8.15 -5.45
N LYS A 183 5.91 -8.21 -4.11
CA LYS A 183 6.51 -9.28 -3.31
C LYS A 183 5.81 -10.62 -3.60
N ARG A 184 6.51 -11.57 -4.20
CA ARG A 184 5.97 -12.88 -4.63
C ARG A 184 5.69 -13.88 -3.50
N THR A 185 6.37 -13.81 -2.36
CA THR A 185 6.51 -14.95 -1.42
C THR A 185 5.26 -15.30 -0.61
N ASN A 186 4.49 -14.32 -0.13
CA ASN A 186 3.24 -14.60 0.61
C ASN A 186 2.04 -14.91 -0.29
N ASN A 187 2.11 -14.54 -1.57
CA ASN A 187 1.04 -14.82 -2.54
C ASN A 187 1.02 -16.26 -3.01
N LEU A 188 2.20 -16.88 -3.06
CA LEU A 188 2.33 -18.26 -3.52
C LEU A 188 1.46 -19.20 -2.70
N LYS A 189 1.35 -18.99 -1.37
CA LYS A 189 0.52 -19.81 -0.48
C LYS A 189 -0.98 -19.69 -0.79
N TYR A 190 -1.50 -18.47 -0.93
CA TYR A 190 -2.92 -18.26 -1.26
C TYR A 190 -3.25 -18.76 -2.66
N MET A 191 -2.34 -18.56 -3.62
CA MET A 191 -2.48 -19.06 -4.98
C MET A 191 -2.45 -20.60 -5.03
N LEU A 192 -1.50 -21.24 -4.33
CA LEU A 192 -1.42 -22.70 -4.22
C LEU A 192 -2.67 -23.28 -3.56
N LEU A 193 -3.17 -22.65 -2.49
CA LEU A 193 -4.38 -23.08 -1.81
C LEU A 193 -5.62 -22.97 -2.73
N ALA A 194 -5.74 -21.88 -3.49
CA ALA A 194 -6.82 -21.70 -4.45
C ALA A 194 -6.75 -22.75 -5.58
N ILE A 195 -5.56 -23.05 -6.11
CA ILE A 195 -5.36 -24.09 -7.13
C ILE A 195 -5.71 -25.48 -6.55
N LEU A 196 -5.24 -25.79 -5.34
CA LEU A 196 -5.51 -27.07 -4.67
C LEU A 196 -7.02 -27.28 -4.47
N LEU A 197 -7.76 -26.25 -4.05
CA LEU A 197 -9.21 -26.31 -3.89
C LEU A 197 -9.93 -26.61 -5.21
N LEU A 198 -9.51 -25.99 -6.31
CA LEU A 198 -10.08 -26.24 -7.63
C LEU A 198 -9.78 -27.65 -8.13
N VAL A 199 -8.55 -28.13 -7.94
CA VAL A 199 -8.15 -29.49 -8.32
C VAL A 199 -8.87 -30.54 -7.47
N LEU A 200 -9.05 -30.29 -6.17
CA LEU A 200 -9.80 -31.18 -5.29
C LEU A 200 -11.28 -31.24 -5.66
N GLY A 201 -11.93 -30.11 -5.89
CA GLY A 201 -13.33 -30.06 -6.33
C GLY A 201 -13.54 -30.84 -7.63
N ALA A 202 -12.80 -30.46 -8.67
CA ALA A 202 -12.86 -31.12 -9.97
C ALA A 202 -12.49 -32.61 -9.90
N GLY A 203 -11.51 -32.97 -9.08
CA GLY A 203 -11.07 -34.35 -8.88
C GLY A 203 -12.14 -35.20 -8.21
N VAL A 204 -12.77 -34.71 -7.14
CA VAL A 204 -13.89 -35.38 -6.47
C VAL A 204 -15.05 -35.55 -7.44
N THR A 205 -15.44 -34.50 -8.16
CA THR A 205 -16.52 -34.55 -9.15
C THR A 205 -16.22 -35.58 -10.25
N THR A 206 -15.00 -35.62 -10.76
CA THR A 206 -14.60 -36.55 -11.83
C THR A 206 -14.60 -38.00 -11.34
N VAL A 207 -14.03 -38.27 -10.16
CA VAL A 207 -13.98 -39.62 -9.58
C VAL A 207 -15.39 -40.14 -9.30
N VAL A 208 -16.24 -39.34 -8.66
CA VAL A 208 -17.63 -39.76 -8.37
C VAL A 208 -18.41 -39.97 -9.66
N SER A 209 -18.22 -39.14 -10.69
CA SER A 209 -18.91 -39.28 -11.99
C SER A 209 -18.50 -40.53 -12.77
N ILE A 210 -17.27 -41.02 -12.60
CA ILE A 210 -16.77 -42.23 -13.28
C ILE A 210 -17.18 -43.51 -12.55
N PHE A 211 -17.13 -43.50 -11.22
CA PHE A 211 -17.24 -44.73 -10.41
C PHE A 211 -18.60 -44.93 -9.72
N ALA A 212 -19.45 -43.92 -9.62
CA ALA A 212 -20.77 -44.02 -9.00
C ALA A 212 -21.90 -43.95 -10.03
N GLN A 213 -23.00 -44.66 -9.78
CA GLN A 213 -24.24 -44.45 -10.52
C GLN A 213 -24.76 -43.04 -10.21
N MET A 214 -24.72 -42.16 -11.21
CA MET A 214 -25.11 -40.77 -11.10
C MET A 214 -26.64 -40.65 -10.96
N SER A 215 -27.09 -40.41 -9.73
CA SER A 215 -28.44 -39.89 -9.50
C SER A 215 -28.45 -38.36 -9.61
N ILE A 216 -29.62 -37.79 -9.89
CA ILE A 216 -29.81 -36.33 -9.98
C ILE A 216 -29.35 -35.63 -8.69
N ILE A 217 -29.60 -36.24 -7.54
CA ILE A 217 -29.21 -35.71 -6.23
C ILE A 217 -27.69 -35.64 -6.11
N ILE A 218 -26.96 -36.70 -6.48
CA ILE A 218 -25.50 -36.74 -6.45
C ILE A 218 -24.91 -35.68 -7.40
N ALA A 219 -25.46 -35.56 -8.61
CA ALA A 219 -25.02 -34.55 -9.57
C ALA A 219 -25.21 -33.12 -9.03
N LEU A 220 -26.34 -32.84 -8.39
CA LEU A 220 -26.60 -31.54 -7.77
C LEU A 220 -25.61 -31.24 -6.64
N PHE A 221 -25.32 -32.21 -5.77
CA PHE A 221 -24.36 -32.04 -4.68
C PHE A 221 -22.94 -31.77 -5.18
N LEU A 222 -22.50 -32.47 -6.23
CA LEU A 222 -21.19 -32.24 -6.85
C LEU A 222 -21.11 -30.84 -7.47
N PHE A 223 -22.16 -30.40 -8.17
CA PHE A 223 -22.22 -29.06 -8.71
C PHE A 223 -22.16 -27.99 -7.60
N CYS A 224 -22.90 -28.18 -6.50
CA CYS A 224 -22.83 -27.28 -5.36
C CYS A 224 -21.42 -27.25 -4.74
N LEU A 225 -20.75 -28.40 -4.61
CA LEU A 225 -19.39 -28.49 -4.10
C LEU A 225 -18.40 -27.72 -5.00
N ASP A 226 -18.49 -27.90 -6.32
CA ASP A 226 -17.64 -27.16 -7.26
C ASP A 226 -17.92 -25.65 -7.24
N ALA A 227 -19.18 -25.25 -7.14
CA ALA A 227 -19.57 -23.85 -7.00
C ALA A 227 -19.00 -23.21 -5.72
N VAL A 228 -19.04 -23.94 -4.59
CA VAL A 228 -18.46 -23.49 -3.32
C VAL A 228 -16.93 -23.40 -3.43
N CYS A 229 -16.27 -24.42 -3.97
CA CYS A 229 -14.82 -24.42 -4.19
C CYS A 229 -14.38 -23.25 -5.08
N LEU A 230 -15.12 -22.98 -6.15
CA LEU A 230 -14.87 -21.86 -7.05
C LEU A 230 -15.07 -20.51 -6.34
N ALA A 231 -16.14 -20.37 -5.55
CA ALA A 231 -16.39 -19.16 -4.76
C ALA A 231 -15.27 -18.90 -3.74
N ILE A 232 -14.82 -19.92 -3.01
CA ILE A 232 -13.72 -19.81 -2.04
C ILE A 232 -12.41 -19.45 -2.75
N ALA A 233 -12.07 -20.15 -3.83
CA ALA A 233 -10.87 -19.86 -4.62
C ALA A 233 -10.87 -18.41 -5.12
N PHE A 234 -12.03 -17.91 -5.56
CA PHE A 234 -12.21 -16.54 -6.00
C PHE A 234 -12.01 -15.53 -4.86
N ILE A 235 -12.58 -15.77 -3.67
CA ILE A 235 -12.35 -14.94 -2.48
C ILE A 235 -10.87 -14.90 -2.12
N LEU A 236 -10.18 -16.04 -2.13
CA LEU A 236 -8.74 -16.13 -1.83
C LEU A 236 -7.90 -15.31 -2.82
N ILE A 237 -8.22 -15.35 -4.11
CA ILE A 237 -7.57 -14.53 -5.14
C ILE A 237 -7.78 -13.04 -4.84
N VAL A 238 -9.01 -12.64 -4.48
CA VAL A 238 -9.32 -11.25 -4.15
C VAL A 238 -8.58 -10.77 -2.91
N MET A 239 -8.54 -11.59 -1.85
CA MET A 239 -7.77 -11.31 -0.64
C MET A 239 -6.27 -11.22 -0.93
N MET A 240 -5.73 -12.09 -1.79
CA MET A 240 -4.32 -12.06 -2.20
C MET A 240 -3.98 -10.75 -2.91
N ILE A 241 -4.79 -10.35 -3.89
CA ILE A 241 -4.56 -9.08 -4.60
C ILE A 241 -4.70 -7.91 -3.64
N PHE A 242 -5.71 -7.90 -2.77
CA PHE A 242 -5.87 -6.86 -1.77
C PHE A 242 -4.67 -6.77 -0.83
N THR A 243 -4.16 -7.91 -0.37
CA THR A 243 -2.97 -7.99 0.48
C THR A 243 -1.72 -7.46 -0.21
N ASN A 244 -1.56 -7.71 -1.52
CA ASN A 244 -0.44 -7.17 -2.29
C ASN A 244 -0.49 -5.67 -2.45
N LEU A 245 -1.68 -5.16 -2.72
CA LEU A 245 -1.86 -3.75 -2.89
C LEU A 245 -1.72 -3.08 -1.52
N VAL A 246 -2.41 -3.54 -0.49
CA VAL A 246 -2.49 -2.79 0.77
C VAL A 246 -1.38 -3.13 1.78
N GLY A 247 -0.64 -4.23 1.58
CA GLY A 247 0.37 -4.70 2.53
C GLY A 247 -0.23 -5.46 3.72
N LYS A 248 0.54 -6.35 4.35
CA LYS A 248 0.20 -6.93 5.66
C LYS A 248 0.85 -6.09 6.75
N LYS A 249 0.17 -5.97 7.90
CA LYS A 249 0.82 -5.57 9.15
C LYS A 249 1.76 -6.69 9.58
N GLN A 250 3.03 -6.61 9.21
CA GLN A 250 4.09 -7.29 9.93
C GLN A 250 4.80 -6.21 10.74
N CYS A 251 4.74 -6.30 12.07
CA CYS A 251 5.50 -5.43 12.96
C CYS A 251 6.99 -5.81 12.85
N SER A 252 7.69 -5.34 11.81
CA SER A 252 9.13 -5.14 11.95
C SER A 252 9.29 -3.96 12.91
N LYS A 253 9.98 -4.18 14.03
CA LYS A 253 10.33 -3.08 14.92
C LYS A 253 11.18 -2.11 14.10
N ALA A 254 10.75 -0.86 13.97
CA ALA A 254 11.64 0.18 13.46
C ALA A 254 12.79 0.33 14.45
N PHE A 255 14.03 0.19 13.96
CA PHE A 255 15.18 0.55 14.76
C PHE A 255 15.45 2.03 14.55
N ILE A 256 15.12 2.84 15.56
CA ILE A 256 15.53 4.25 15.58
C ILE A 256 17.02 4.27 15.93
N MET A 257 17.89 4.46 14.94
CA MET A 257 19.27 4.89 15.22
C MET A 257 19.34 6.40 15.12
N ASN A 258 18.95 7.07 16.21
CA ASN A 258 19.17 8.49 16.35
C ASN A 258 20.68 8.71 16.65
N LYS A 259 21.46 9.12 15.65
CA LYS A 259 22.90 9.41 15.82
C LYS A 259 23.17 10.48 16.90
N LYS A 260 22.15 11.30 17.25
CA LYS A 260 22.20 12.28 18.36
C LYS A 260 22.26 11.66 19.77
N VAL A 261 21.99 10.36 19.95
CA VAL A 261 22.05 9.70 21.27
C VAL A 261 23.38 9.00 21.54
N GLN A 262 24.20 8.73 20.52
CA GLN A 262 25.48 8.02 20.71
C GLN A 262 26.70 8.94 20.93
N ASN A 263 26.54 10.27 20.85
CA ASN A 263 27.61 11.24 21.15
C ASN A 263 27.43 11.98 22.49
N LYS A 264 26.78 11.32 23.46
CA LYS A 264 26.74 11.76 24.86
C LYS A 264 27.11 10.59 25.78
N GLU A 265 28.32 10.07 25.64
CA GLU A 265 29.09 9.50 26.73
C GLU A 265 30.53 9.99 26.64
#